data_AF-A0A067DDT2-F1
#
_entry.id   AF-A0A067DDT2-F1
#
_cell.length_a   1.000
_cell.length_b   1.000
_cell.length_c   1.000
_cell.angle_alpha   90.00
_cell.angle_beta   90.00
_cell.angle_gamma   90.00
#
_symmetry.space_group_name_H-M   'P 1'
#
loop_
_entity.id
_entity.type
_entity.pdbx_description
1 polymer ?
#
loop_
_entity_poly.entity_id
_entity_poly.type
_entity_poly.pdbx_seq_one_letter_code
_entity_poly.pdbx_strand_id
1 'polypeptide(L)'
;MEALEYHLALERFSRHAFKQNHPDVGYEELSSKAMKYAQGVPLALKVLGCFLYEREKEVWESAINKLQRILHPSILEVLKISYDGLDNKEKNIFLDVACFFQGEDVNLVMKFLNASGFYPKLGRSVLVDKSLIVKSNNNKITMHDLLQELGRDIVSKESNNPGNCSLLWHHEDIYEVLTYNMSLPSNISAKKLVFLEMPNSSIEQLWDGMKVCET
;
A
#
# COMPACT_ATOMS: atom_id res chain seq x y z
N MET A 1 8.53 -10.36 18.50
CA MET A 1 9.55 -11.41 18.57
C MET A 1 10.61 -10.93 19.53
N GLU A 2 10.94 -11.72 20.55
CA GLU A 2 12.00 -11.37 21.50
C GLU A 2 13.37 -11.36 20.79
N ALA A 3 14.33 -10.58 21.29
CA ALA A 3 15.63 -10.39 20.64
C ALA A 3 16.42 -11.70 20.41
N LEU A 4 16.26 -12.68 21.31
CA LEU A 4 16.91 -13.99 21.24
C LEU A 4 16.33 -14.87 20.11
N GLU A 5 15.01 -14.83 19.93
CA GLU A 5 14.32 -15.59 18.88
C GLU A 5 14.65 -15.04 17.49
N TYR A 6 14.79 -13.72 17.38
CA TYR A 6 15.16 -13.06 16.12
C TYR A 6 16.53 -13.52 15.62
N HIS A 7 17.53 -13.56 16.50
CA HIS A 7 18.89 -13.97 16.14
C HIS A 7 18.92 -15.43 15.61
N LEU A 8 18.24 -16.34 16.30
CA LEU A 8 18.16 -17.75 15.89
C LEU A 8 17.42 -17.93 14.57
N ALA A 9 16.36 -17.16 14.34
CA ALA A 9 15.61 -17.19 13.10
C ALA A 9 16.43 -16.62 11.94
N LEU A 10 17.19 -15.54 12.18
CA LEU A 10 18.09 -14.93 11.19
C LEU A 10 19.20 -15.91 10.79
N GLU A 11 19.84 -16.56 11.76
CA GLU A 11 20.87 -17.56 11.50
C GLU A 11 20.32 -18.71 10.63
N ARG A 12 19.12 -19.21 10.95
CA ARG A 12 18.45 -20.26 10.17
C ARG A 12 18.16 -19.82 8.75
N PHE A 13 17.61 -18.61 8.57
CA PHE A 13 17.37 -18.04 7.25
C PHE A 13 18.67 -17.88 6.46
N SER A 14 19.71 -17.32 7.08
CA SER A 14 21.00 -17.08 6.45
C SER A 14 21.69 -18.37 5.98
N ARG A 15 21.55 -19.47 6.73
CA ARG A 15 22.07 -20.78 6.29
C ARG A 15 21.43 -21.27 4.99
N HIS A 16 20.16 -20.90 4.75
CA HIS A 16 19.46 -21.27 3.53
C HIS A 16 19.73 -20.28 2.39
N ALA A 17 19.77 -18.98 2.68
CA ALA A 17 19.91 -17.90 1.70
C ALA A 17 21.37 -17.60 1.27
N PHE A 18 22.34 -17.83 2.16
CA PHE A 18 23.76 -17.44 1.96
C PHE A 18 24.74 -18.57 2.28
N LYS A 19 24.27 -19.74 2.76
CA LYS A 19 25.12 -20.86 3.24
C LYS A 19 26.07 -20.52 4.39
N GLN A 20 25.78 -19.45 5.12
CA GLN A 20 26.52 -19.00 6.29
C GLN A 20 25.56 -18.54 7.40
N ASN A 21 26.08 -18.19 8.57
CA ASN A 21 25.24 -17.88 9.74
C ASN A 21 24.73 -16.43 9.77
N HIS A 22 25.13 -15.59 8.81
CA HIS A 22 24.74 -14.18 8.72
C HIS A 22 24.45 -13.76 7.28
N PRO A 23 23.73 -12.65 7.06
CA PRO A 23 23.58 -12.08 5.73
C PRO A 23 24.92 -11.70 5.08
N ASP A 24 24.94 -11.70 3.75
CA ASP A 24 26.02 -11.04 3.00
C ASP A 24 25.94 -9.53 3.17
N VAL A 25 27.09 -8.86 3.04
CA VAL A 25 27.18 -7.40 3.14
C VAL A 25 26.28 -6.76 2.08
N GLY A 26 25.36 -5.89 2.52
CA GLY A 26 24.39 -5.22 1.66
C GLY A 26 23.03 -5.92 1.51
N TYR A 27 22.86 -7.10 2.13
CA TYR A 27 21.61 -7.87 2.18
C TYR A 27 20.92 -7.84 3.55
N GLU A 28 21.43 -7.07 4.53
CA GLU A 28 20.94 -7.05 5.91
C GLU A 28 19.48 -6.56 5.98
N GLU A 29 19.18 -5.47 5.27
CA GLU A 29 17.82 -4.90 5.23
C GLU A 29 16.83 -5.85 4.53
N LEU A 30 17.25 -6.47 3.42
CA LEU A 30 16.42 -7.40 2.68
C LEU A 30 16.17 -8.70 3.45
N SER A 31 17.19 -9.19 4.16
CA SER A 31 17.05 -10.31 5.08
C SER A 31 16.05 -9.98 6.18
N SER A 32 16.11 -8.78 6.76
CA SER A 32 15.12 -8.33 7.75
C SER A 32 13.70 -8.28 7.19
N LYS A 33 13.51 -7.78 5.96
CA LYS A 33 12.19 -7.77 5.29
C LYS A 33 11.65 -9.19 5.03
N ALA A 34 12.48 -10.11 4.54
CA ALA A 34 12.11 -11.50 4.30
C ALA A 34 11.77 -12.23 5.62
N MET A 35 12.55 -11.99 6.67
CA MET A 35 12.32 -12.49 8.02
C MET A 35 10.99 -12.02 8.61
N LYS A 36 10.68 -10.73 8.44
CA LYS A 36 9.41 -10.14 8.86
C LYS A 36 8.23 -10.81 8.16
N TYR A 37 8.36 -11.07 6.86
CA TYR A 37 7.33 -11.78 6.08
C TYR A 37 7.14 -13.23 6.58
N ALA A 38 8.21 -13.96 6.88
CA ALA A 38 8.15 -15.33 7.40
C ALA A 38 7.58 -15.44 8.82
N GLN A 39 7.47 -14.33 9.57
CA GLN A 39 6.97 -14.25 10.95
C GLN A 39 7.58 -15.28 11.91
N GLY A 40 8.84 -15.68 11.70
CA GLY A 40 9.52 -16.67 12.54
C GLY A 40 9.11 -18.13 12.32
N VAL A 41 8.22 -18.42 11.36
CA VAL A 41 7.80 -19.78 11.04
C VAL A 41 8.99 -20.55 10.43
N PRO A 42 9.53 -21.61 11.07
CA PRO A 42 10.77 -22.25 10.63
C PRO A 42 10.73 -22.78 9.19
N LEU A 43 9.59 -23.34 8.79
CA LEU A 43 9.42 -23.84 7.42
C LEU A 43 9.37 -22.70 6.40
N ALA A 44 8.70 -21.58 6.72
CA ALA A 44 8.66 -20.41 5.85
C ALA A 44 10.07 -19.82 5.68
N LEU A 45 10.83 -19.66 6.77
CA LEU A 45 12.22 -19.19 6.73
C LEU A 45 13.11 -20.06 5.83
N LYS A 46 12.95 -21.38 5.91
CA LYS A 46 13.68 -22.31 5.04
C LYS A 46 13.28 -22.15 3.57
N VAL A 47 11.98 -22.13 3.28
CA VAL A 47 11.47 -21.99 1.90
C VAL A 47 11.92 -20.65 1.29
N LEU A 48 11.76 -19.55 2.02
CA LEU A 48 12.19 -18.22 1.61
C LEU A 48 13.71 -18.14 1.39
N GLY A 49 14.50 -18.65 2.34
CA GLY A 49 15.96 -18.65 2.19
C GLY A 49 16.41 -19.45 0.97
N CYS A 50 15.84 -20.64 0.74
CA CYS A 50 16.13 -21.42 -0.47
C CYS A 50 15.65 -20.74 -1.75
N PHE A 51 14.49 -20.06 -1.71
CA PHE A 51 13.94 -19.34 -2.85
C PHE A 51 14.83 -18.16 -3.29
N LEU A 52 15.45 -17.49 -2.32
CA LEU A 52 16.29 -16.30 -2.52
C LEU A 52 17.79 -16.61 -2.71
N TYR A 53 18.19 -17.87 -2.55
CA TYR A 53 19.58 -18.32 -2.66
C TYR A 53 20.20 -17.98 -4.03
N GLU A 54 21.44 -17.46 -4.03
CA GLU A 54 22.24 -17.09 -5.22
C GLU A 54 21.57 -16.07 -6.16
N ARG A 55 20.56 -15.34 -5.68
CA ARG A 55 19.90 -14.29 -6.46
C ARG A 55 20.50 -12.92 -6.16
N GLU A 56 20.56 -12.09 -7.19
CA GLU A 56 21.02 -10.71 -7.08
C GLU A 56 20.03 -9.85 -6.27
N LYS A 57 20.54 -8.74 -5.74
CA LYS A 57 19.82 -7.83 -4.86
C LYS A 57 18.50 -7.31 -5.47
N GLU A 58 18.51 -6.96 -6.74
CA GLU A 58 17.34 -6.49 -7.49
C GLU A 58 16.25 -7.58 -7.55
N VAL A 59 16.66 -8.84 -7.70
CA VAL A 59 15.74 -9.99 -7.72
C VAL A 59 15.19 -10.25 -6.32
N TRP A 60 15.99 -10.07 -5.27
CA TRP A 60 15.51 -10.12 -3.88
C TRP A 60 14.45 -9.07 -3.61
N GLU A 61 14.71 -7.82 -4.00
CA GLU A 61 13.77 -6.71 -3.85
C GLU A 61 12.45 -7.01 -4.57
N SER A 62 12.51 -7.41 -5.84
CA SER A 62 11.33 -7.79 -6.62
C SER A 62 10.56 -8.97 -5.99
N ALA A 63 11.27 -10.01 -5.56
CA ALA A 63 10.69 -11.18 -4.92
C ALA A 63 10.00 -10.85 -3.60
N ILE A 64 10.67 -10.09 -2.73
CA ILE A 64 10.13 -9.67 -1.43
C ILE A 64 8.95 -8.73 -1.64
N ASN A 65 9.03 -7.78 -2.57
CA ASN A 65 7.91 -6.90 -2.91
C ASN A 65 6.71 -7.71 -3.41
N LYS A 66 6.93 -8.72 -4.26
CA LYS A 66 5.87 -9.63 -4.71
C LYS A 66 5.26 -10.41 -3.56
N LEU A 67 6.07 -10.95 -2.65
CA LEU A 67 5.62 -11.72 -1.50
C LEU A 67 4.86 -10.86 -0.49
N GLN A 68 5.35 -9.64 -0.22
CA GLN A 68 4.68 -8.66 0.64
C GLN A 68 3.36 -8.18 0.05
N ARG A 69 3.18 -8.21 -1.27
CA ARG A 69 1.88 -7.96 -1.93
C ARG A 69 0.92 -9.14 -1.85
N ILE A 70 1.41 -10.35 -1.53
CA ILE A 70 0.61 -11.56 -1.39
C ILE A 70 0.39 -11.79 0.10
N LEU A 71 -0.52 -11.04 0.69
CA LEU A 71 -1.06 -11.39 2.00
C LEU A 71 -1.77 -12.75 1.92
N HIS A 72 -1.83 -13.48 3.04
CA HIS A 72 -2.52 -14.76 3.10
C HIS A 72 -3.98 -14.58 2.66
N PRO A 73 -4.43 -15.15 1.52
CA PRO A 73 -5.73 -14.84 0.92
C PRO A 73 -6.90 -15.00 1.89
N SER A 74 -6.82 -15.98 2.79
CA SER A 74 -7.85 -16.23 3.81
C SER A 74 -8.01 -15.08 4.83
N ILE A 75 -6.97 -14.31 5.12
CA ILE A 75 -7.07 -13.16 6.04
C ILE A 75 -7.74 -11.99 5.34
N LEU A 76 -7.36 -11.73 4.07
CA LEU A 76 -8.00 -10.69 3.27
C LEU A 76 -9.48 -11.00 3.02
N GLU A 77 -9.83 -12.27 2.77
CA GLU A 77 -11.24 -12.69 2.63
C GLU A 77 -12.07 -12.38 3.88
N VAL A 78 -11.52 -12.62 5.07
CA VAL A 78 -12.21 -12.30 6.34
C VAL A 78 -12.36 -10.79 6.51
N LEU A 79 -11.31 -10.00 6.25
CA LEU A 79 -11.37 -8.54 6.33
C LEU A 79 -12.32 -7.94 5.28
N LYS A 80 -12.42 -8.57 4.11
CA LYS A 80 -13.29 -8.15 3.01
C LYS A 80 -14.77 -8.19 3.40
N ILE A 81 -15.19 -9.04 4.33
CA ILE A 81 -16.58 -9.05 4.84
C ILE A 81 -16.98 -7.67 5.40
N SER A 82 -16.08 -7.03 6.15
CA SER A 82 -16.32 -5.69 6.71
C SER A 82 -16.39 -4.62 5.63
N TYR A 83 -15.59 -4.74 4.57
CA TYR A 83 -15.61 -3.86 3.41
C TYR A 83 -16.87 -4.06 2.57
N ASP A 84 -17.27 -5.30 2.30
CA ASP A 84 -18.42 -5.63 1.46
C ASP A 84 -19.73 -5.11 2.05
N GLY A 85 -19.81 -5.03 3.39
CA GLY A 85 -20.92 -4.44 4.13
C GLY A 85 -20.96 -2.91 4.18
N LEU A 86 -20.10 -2.20 3.43
CA LEU A 86 -20.16 -0.75 3.23
C LEU A 86 -21.02 -0.41 2.01
N ASP A 87 -21.64 0.78 2.03
CA ASP A 87 -22.27 1.34 0.84
C ASP A 87 -21.23 1.85 -0.19
N ASN A 88 -21.66 2.19 -1.40
CA ASN A 88 -20.75 2.59 -2.48
C ASN A 88 -19.92 3.84 -2.15
N LYS A 89 -20.48 4.81 -1.40
CA LYS A 89 -19.76 6.03 -1.03
C LYS A 89 -18.76 5.75 0.09
N GLU A 90 -19.13 4.92 1.04
CA GLU A 90 -18.28 4.45 2.13
C GLU A 90 -17.10 3.61 1.61
N LYS A 91 -17.35 2.73 0.62
CA LYS A 91 -16.30 1.97 -0.08
C LYS A 91 -15.29 2.91 -0.74
N ASN A 92 -15.75 3.96 -1.42
CA ASN A 92 -14.85 4.94 -2.03
C ASN A 92 -14.01 5.67 -0.97
N ILE A 93 -14.62 6.08 0.15
CA ILE A 93 -13.87 6.71 1.26
C ILE A 93 -12.82 5.75 1.81
N PHE A 94 -13.15 4.47 1.98
CA PHE A 94 -12.20 3.45 2.45
C PHE A 94 -11.00 3.33 1.50
N LEU A 95 -11.25 3.23 0.20
CA LEU A 95 -10.19 3.10 -0.82
C LEU A 95 -9.34 4.37 -0.91
N ASP A 96 -9.96 5.55 -0.86
CA ASP A 96 -9.25 6.84 -0.84
C ASP A 96 -8.28 6.92 0.36
N VAL A 97 -8.70 6.46 1.54
CA VAL A 97 -7.84 6.42 2.73
C VAL A 97 -6.70 5.41 2.59
N ALA A 98 -6.99 4.21 2.07
CA ALA A 98 -5.98 3.17 1.86
C ALA A 98 -4.90 3.58 0.85
N CYS A 99 -5.31 4.26 -0.23
CA CYS A 99 -4.44 4.63 -1.33
C CYS A 99 -3.69 5.95 -1.08
N PHE A 100 -4.36 6.98 -0.55
CA PHE A 100 -3.80 8.34 -0.51
C PHE A 100 -3.70 8.97 0.87
N PHE A 101 -4.70 8.76 1.74
CA PHE A 101 -4.82 9.57 2.96
C PHE A 101 -4.27 8.92 4.23
N GLN A 102 -3.52 7.83 4.12
CA GLN A 102 -2.90 7.20 5.29
C GLN A 102 -1.95 8.19 6.00
N GLY A 103 -2.28 8.55 7.25
CA GLY A 103 -1.47 9.45 8.06
C GLY A 103 -1.72 10.95 7.81
N GLU A 104 -2.73 11.30 7.02
CA GLU A 104 -3.09 12.68 6.69
C GLU A 104 -3.98 13.35 7.74
N ASP A 105 -3.92 14.68 7.80
CA ASP A 105 -4.77 15.46 8.71
C ASP A 105 -6.25 15.27 8.38
N VAL A 106 -7.04 14.94 9.40
CA VAL A 106 -8.47 14.64 9.25
C VAL A 106 -9.22 15.80 8.60
N ASN A 107 -8.88 17.07 8.88
CA ASN A 107 -9.62 18.19 8.29
C ASN A 107 -9.33 18.33 6.79
N LEU A 108 -8.10 18.03 6.35
CA LEU A 108 -7.73 18.01 4.94
C LEU A 108 -8.52 16.94 4.20
N VAL A 109 -8.52 15.71 4.74
CA VAL A 109 -9.26 14.58 4.16
C VAL A 109 -10.75 14.87 4.07
N MET A 110 -11.34 15.44 5.12
CA MET A 110 -12.75 15.81 5.13
C MET A 110 -13.09 16.90 4.11
N LYS A 111 -12.21 17.88 3.88
CA LYS A 111 -12.40 18.91 2.84
C LYS A 111 -12.35 18.29 1.45
N PHE A 112 -11.38 17.43 1.19
CA PHE A 112 -11.23 16.72 -0.08
C PHE A 112 -12.47 15.88 -0.40
N LEU A 113 -12.89 15.03 0.53
CA LEU A 113 -14.05 14.15 0.32
C LEU A 113 -15.36 14.93 0.14
N ASN A 114 -15.54 16.07 0.81
CA ASN A 114 -16.69 16.95 0.58
C ASN A 114 -16.68 17.56 -0.82
N ALA A 115 -15.52 18.02 -1.31
CA ALA A 115 -15.38 18.57 -2.65
C ALA A 115 -15.69 17.52 -3.74
N SER A 116 -15.42 16.24 -3.45
CA SER A 116 -15.74 15.10 -4.30
C SER A 116 -17.22 14.66 -4.27
N GLY A 117 -18.09 15.36 -3.53
CA GLY A 117 -19.53 15.06 -3.44
C GLY A 117 -19.88 13.86 -2.54
N PHE A 118 -18.95 13.45 -1.68
CA PHE A 118 -19.22 12.45 -0.64
C PHE A 118 -19.88 13.07 0.58
N TYR A 119 -20.37 12.21 1.49
CA TYR A 119 -20.88 12.60 2.81
C TYR A 119 -19.86 12.21 3.88
N PRO A 120 -18.67 12.85 3.95
CA PRO A 120 -17.54 12.33 4.69
C PRO A 120 -17.77 12.27 6.21
N LYS A 121 -18.67 13.09 6.77
CA LYS A 121 -19.01 12.99 8.21
C LYS A 121 -19.71 11.67 8.52
N LEU A 122 -20.69 11.29 7.70
CA LEU A 122 -21.41 10.03 7.84
C LEU A 122 -20.49 8.85 7.53
N GLY A 123 -19.81 8.89 6.38
CA GLY A 123 -18.90 7.81 5.97
C GLY A 123 -17.79 7.58 7.00
N ARG A 124 -17.15 8.65 7.51
CA ARG A 124 -16.14 8.51 8.56
C ARG A 124 -16.72 7.89 9.84
N SER A 125 -17.94 8.28 10.23
CA SER A 125 -18.60 7.68 11.40
C SER A 125 -18.72 6.16 11.22
N VAL A 126 -19.27 5.72 10.08
CA VAL A 126 -19.48 4.29 9.80
C VAL A 126 -18.17 3.52 9.74
N LEU A 127 -17.14 4.07 9.08
CA LEU A 127 -15.82 3.43 9.00
C LEU A 127 -15.14 3.35 10.38
N VAL A 128 -15.33 4.34 11.26
CA VAL A 128 -14.83 4.30 12.66
C VAL A 128 -15.61 3.26 13.47
N ASP A 129 -16.94 3.23 13.36
CA ASP A 129 -17.80 2.29 14.09
C ASP A 129 -17.49 0.83 13.70
N LYS A 130 -17.12 0.60 12.43
CA LYS A 130 -16.64 -0.70 11.91
C LYS A 130 -15.15 -0.96 12.15
N SER A 131 -14.44 -0.08 12.85
CA SER A 131 -13.00 -0.18 13.12
C SER A 131 -12.12 -0.30 11.85
N LEU A 132 -12.60 0.25 10.73
CA LEU A 132 -11.88 0.25 9.46
C LEU A 132 -10.87 1.40 9.35
N ILE A 133 -11.13 2.49 10.07
CA ILE A 133 -10.22 3.63 10.20
C ILE A 133 -10.21 4.11 11.65
N VAL A 134 -9.13 4.79 12.03
CA VAL A 134 -8.93 5.36 13.35
C VAL A 134 -8.49 6.81 13.20
N LYS A 135 -8.96 7.67 14.11
CA LYS A 135 -8.37 9.00 14.32
C LYS A 135 -7.28 8.87 15.38
N SER A 136 -6.04 9.13 14.99
CA SER A 136 -4.91 9.20 15.93
C SER A 136 -4.98 10.45 16.82
N ASN A 137 -4.19 10.44 17.90
CA ASN A 137 -4.08 11.58 18.83
C ASN A 137 -3.60 12.87 18.16
N ASN A 138 -2.83 12.76 17.07
CA ASN A 138 -2.30 13.91 16.32
C ASN A 138 -3.26 14.40 15.23
N ASN A 139 -4.56 14.09 15.36
CA ASN A 139 -5.59 14.43 14.38
C ASN A 139 -5.36 13.86 12.97
N LYS A 140 -4.59 12.77 12.85
CA LYS A 140 -4.37 12.07 11.59
C LYS A 140 -5.34 10.91 11.41
N ILE A 141 -5.84 10.71 10.19
CA ILE A 141 -6.58 9.50 9.83
C ILE A 141 -5.59 8.37 9.59
N THR A 142 -5.86 7.20 10.16
CA THR A 142 -4.98 6.03 10.04
C THR A 142 -5.81 4.78 9.85
N MET A 143 -5.32 3.89 9.01
CA MET A 143 -5.85 2.56 8.76
C MET A 143 -4.80 1.53 9.19
N HIS A 144 -5.25 0.37 9.67
CA HIS A 144 -4.34 -0.73 9.99
C HIS A 144 -3.69 -1.28 8.70
N ASP A 145 -2.42 -1.67 8.75
CA ASP A 145 -1.65 -2.10 7.58
C ASP A 145 -2.39 -3.15 6.73
N LEU A 146 -3.02 -4.15 7.37
CA LEU A 146 -3.81 -5.18 6.67
C LEU A 146 -5.05 -4.65 5.95
N LEU A 147 -5.70 -3.62 6.50
CA LEU A 147 -6.86 -2.99 5.87
C LEU A 147 -6.41 -2.08 4.73
N GLN A 148 -5.28 -1.40 4.89
CA GLN A 148 -4.68 -0.61 3.83
C GLN A 148 -4.31 -1.49 2.65
N GLU A 149 -3.73 -2.66 2.93
CA GLU A 149 -3.38 -3.62 1.90
C GLU A 149 -4.62 -4.21 1.22
N LEU A 150 -5.66 -4.54 1.97
CA LEU A 150 -6.96 -4.93 1.38
C LEU A 150 -7.47 -3.88 0.40
N GLY A 151 -7.45 -2.59 0.77
CA GLY A 151 -7.89 -1.52 -0.12
C GLY A 151 -7.06 -1.43 -1.41
N ARG A 152 -5.73 -1.54 -1.28
CA ARG A 152 -4.81 -1.52 -2.42
C ARG A 152 -4.98 -2.74 -3.34
N ASP A 153 -5.19 -3.93 -2.76
CA ASP A 153 -5.45 -5.17 -3.49
C ASP A 153 -6.79 -5.12 -4.25
N ILE A 154 -7.83 -4.53 -3.64
CA ILE A 154 -9.12 -4.31 -4.31
C ILE A 154 -8.92 -3.45 -5.56
N VAL A 155 -8.25 -2.29 -5.43
CA VAL A 155 -7.98 -1.38 -6.56
C VAL A 155 -7.13 -2.07 -7.64
N SER A 156 -6.07 -2.78 -7.25
CA SER A 156 -5.22 -3.49 -8.20
C SER A 156 -5.92 -4.64 -8.94
N LYS A 157 -7.03 -5.17 -8.40
CA LYS A 157 -7.82 -6.24 -9.04
C LYS A 157 -8.92 -5.71 -9.98
N GLU A 158 -9.16 -4.40 -10.02
CA GLU A 158 -10.18 -3.83 -10.91
C GLU A 158 -9.80 -4.00 -12.39
N SER A 159 -8.51 -3.91 -12.71
CA SER A 159 -8.00 -4.06 -14.07
C SER A 159 -6.53 -4.43 -14.08
N ASN A 160 -6.11 -5.23 -15.07
CA ASN A 160 -4.70 -5.49 -15.35
C ASN A 160 -4.00 -4.29 -16.02
N ASN A 161 -4.76 -3.39 -16.64
CA ASN A 161 -4.25 -2.13 -17.16
C ASN A 161 -4.48 -1.02 -16.12
N PRO A 162 -3.42 -0.38 -15.60
CA PRO A 162 -3.52 0.70 -14.63
C PRO A 162 -4.46 1.83 -15.05
N GLY A 163 -4.47 2.20 -16.34
CA GLY A 163 -5.31 3.29 -16.86
C GLY A 163 -6.82 3.04 -16.76
N ASN A 164 -7.24 1.80 -16.50
CA ASN A 164 -8.64 1.45 -16.31
C ASN A 164 -9.02 1.25 -14.84
N CYS A 165 -8.08 1.35 -13.90
CA CYS A 165 -8.38 1.29 -12.47
C CYS A 165 -9.06 2.58 -12.03
N SER A 166 -10.03 2.48 -11.11
CA SER A 166 -10.75 3.65 -10.59
C SER A 166 -9.84 4.59 -9.80
N LEU A 167 -8.75 4.04 -9.24
CA LEU A 167 -7.71 4.73 -8.47
C LEU A 167 -6.33 4.19 -8.86
N LEU A 168 -5.32 5.06 -8.79
CA LEU A 168 -3.91 4.72 -9.00
C LEU A 168 -3.12 5.10 -7.75
N TRP A 169 -2.44 4.15 -7.13
CA TRP A 169 -1.71 4.38 -5.88
C TRP A 169 -0.22 4.05 -5.96
N HIS A 170 0.20 3.24 -6.94
CA HIS A 170 1.61 2.89 -7.16
C HIS A 170 2.28 3.92 -8.07
N HIS A 171 3.49 4.38 -7.74
CA HIS A 171 4.14 5.45 -8.49
C HIS A 171 4.46 5.07 -9.94
N GLU A 172 4.79 3.80 -10.21
CA GLU A 172 5.07 3.30 -11.57
C GLU A 172 3.80 3.34 -12.42
N ASP A 173 2.68 2.87 -11.86
CA ASP A 173 1.38 2.86 -12.52
C ASP A 173 0.92 4.29 -12.85
N ILE A 174 1.13 5.23 -11.92
CA ILE A 174 0.83 6.65 -12.12
C ILE A 174 1.74 7.24 -13.22
N TYR A 175 3.04 6.97 -13.17
CA TYR A 175 3.99 7.44 -14.17
C TYR A 175 3.66 6.88 -15.56
N GLU A 176 3.33 5.60 -15.67
CA GLU A 176 2.98 4.95 -16.93
C GLU A 176 1.71 5.58 -17.54
N VAL A 177 0.66 5.74 -16.75
CA VAL A 177 -0.61 6.34 -17.22
C VAL A 177 -0.40 7.79 -17.65
N LEU A 178 0.37 8.57 -16.90
CA LEU A 178 0.61 9.98 -17.20
C LEU A 178 1.58 10.20 -18.37
N THR A 179 2.59 9.33 -18.53
CA THR A 179 3.62 9.47 -19.56
C THR A 179 3.12 8.99 -20.93
N TYR A 180 2.40 7.87 -20.95
CA TYR A 180 1.97 7.26 -22.21
C TYR A 180 0.58 7.71 -22.68
N ASN A 181 -0.01 8.73 -22.02
CA ASN A 181 -1.34 9.27 -22.34
C ASN A 181 -2.38 8.15 -22.57
N MET A 182 -2.26 7.03 -21.83
CA MET A 182 -3.34 6.07 -21.74
C MET A 182 -4.44 6.80 -20.98
N SER A 183 -5.42 7.29 -21.74
CA SER A 183 -6.55 8.09 -21.30
C SER A 183 -6.84 7.88 -19.81
N LEU A 184 -6.64 8.94 -19.00
CA LEU A 184 -7.12 8.95 -17.62
C LEU A 184 -8.55 8.42 -17.66
N PRO A 185 -8.90 7.45 -16.80
CA PRO A 185 -10.23 6.87 -16.84
C PRO A 185 -11.23 8.03 -16.70
N SER A 186 -12.34 7.97 -17.43
CA SER A 186 -13.23 9.12 -17.66
C SER A 186 -13.82 9.74 -16.37
N ASN A 187 -13.65 9.08 -15.23
CA ASN A 187 -13.95 9.56 -13.89
C ASN A 187 -12.83 10.40 -13.24
N ILE A 188 -11.60 10.40 -13.74
CA ILE A 188 -10.44 11.18 -13.27
C ILE A 188 -10.32 12.45 -14.13
N SER A 189 -10.85 13.55 -13.61
CA SER A 189 -10.62 14.89 -14.17
C SER A 189 -9.35 15.49 -13.59
N ALA A 190 -8.65 16.33 -14.35
CA ALA A 190 -7.60 17.23 -13.84
C ALA A 190 -8.00 18.00 -12.57
N LYS A 191 -9.31 18.25 -12.36
CA LYS A 191 -9.85 18.87 -11.15
C LYS A 191 -9.81 17.97 -9.90
N LYS A 192 -9.64 16.65 -10.07
CA LYS A 192 -9.49 15.66 -9.00
C LYS A 192 -8.02 15.37 -8.66
N LEU A 193 -7.07 15.92 -9.42
CA LEU A 193 -5.66 15.94 -9.05
C LEU A 193 -5.47 16.97 -7.93
N VAL A 194 -5.65 16.52 -6.69
CA VAL A 194 -5.10 17.24 -5.54
C VAL A 194 -3.65 16.81 -5.42
N PHE A 195 -2.78 17.80 -5.18
CA PHE A 195 -1.33 17.66 -5.04
C PHE A 195 -0.96 16.30 -4.44
N LEU A 196 -0.42 15.42 -5.28
CA LEU A 196 0.24 14.19 -4.86
C LEU A 196 1.64 14.61 -4.41
N GLU A 197 1.79 15.04 -3.16
CA GLU A 197 3.10 14.94 -2.52
C GLU A 197 3.37 13.46 -2.29
N MET A 198 4.34 12.93 -3.03
CA MET A 198 4.81 11.55 -2.89
C MET A 198 6.11 11.55 -2.08
N PRO A 199 6.05 11.59 -0.73
CA PRO A 199 7.26 11.46 0.06
C PRO A 199 7.85 10.07 -0.23
N ASN A 200 9.12 10.04 -0.65
CA ASN A 200 9.89 8.88 -1.15
C ASN A 200 9.86 8.62 -2.67
N SER A 201 9.28 9.51 -3.48
CA SER A 201 9.46 9.49 -4.95
C SER A 201 10.50 10.53 -5.37
N SER A 202 11.30 10.23 -6.40
CA SER A 202 12.24 11.19 -7.02
C SER A 202 11.57 12.24 -7.91
N ILE A 203 10.24 12.33 -7.86
CA ILE A 203 9.42 13.18 -8.73
C ILE A 203 9.17 14.52 -8.00
N GLU A 204 9.81 15.59 -8.47
CA GLU A 204 9.72 16.93 -7.86
C GLU A 204 8.52 17.75 -8.39
N GLN A 205 8.07 17.50 -9.63
CA GLN A 205 6.95 18.22 -10.23
C GLN A 205 6.33 17.39 -11.38
N LEU A 206 5.01 17.20 -11.37
CA LEU A 206 4.30 16.36 -12.34
C LEU A 206 3.49 17.15 -13.39
N TRP A 207 3.18 18.42 -13.14
CA TRP A 207 2.42 19.27 -14.07
C TRP A 207 2.67 20.77 -13.80
N ASP A 208 2.95 21.55 -14.85
CA ASP A 208 2.70 23.00 -14.90
C ASP A 208 1.19 23.28 -14.93
N GLY A 209 0.57 23.46 -13.77
CA GLY A 209 -0.89 23.52 -13.59
C GLY A 209 -1.69 24.34 -14.64
N MET A 210 -2.97 24.00 -14.79
CA MET A 210 -3.90 24.76 -15.63
C MET A 210 -4.02 26.22 -15.15
N LYS A 211 -3.60 27.19 -15.96
CA LYS A 211 -4.02 28.58 -15.81
C LYS A 211 -5.55 28.64 -15.98
N VAL A 212 -6.25 28.90 -14.88
CA VAL A 212 -7.64 29.32 -14.93
C VAL A 212 -7.64 30.74 -15.50
N CYS A 213 -8.11 30.90 -16.74
CA CYS A 213 -8.45 32.24 -17.23
C CYS A 213 -9.69 32.68 -16.46
N GLU A 214 -9.52 33.68 -15.59
CA GLU A 214 -10.65 34.44 -15.04
C GLU A 214 -11.32 35.20 -16.19
N THR A 215 -12.64 35.03 -16.33
CA THR A 215 -13.51 35.90 -17.13
C THR A 215 -14.31 36.81 -16.22
#